data_AF-A0A1X7SU65-F1
#
_entry.id   AF-A0A1X7SU65-F1
#
_cell.length_a   1.000
_cell.length_b   1.000
_cell.length_c   1.000
_cell.angle_alpha   90.00
_cell.angle_beta   90.00
_cell.angle_gamma   90.00
#
_symmetry.space_group_name_H-M   'P 1'
#
loop_
_entity.id
_entity.type
_entity.pdbx_description
1 polymer ?
#
loop_
_entity_poly.entity_id
_entity_poly.type
_entity_poly.pdbx_seq_one_letter_code
_entity_poly.pdbx_strand_id
1 'polypeptide(L)'
;MDTLLAIEAVHSTQNLRGLRHLYDIVEAQVRAMKALGVPLQSYGALLSSVFLSKLPHDHRLQIARESSGSDELDFERLLEITEIDLEAREKANFAMPPKTKPKPSHSTGHSLPSTGGPVPCCYCQQGAHAPVECGKVVT
;
A
#
# COMPACT_ATOMS: atom_id res chain seq x y z
N MET A 1 -23.45 -0.57 -18.53
CA MET A 1 -22.25 0.24 -18.87
C MET A 1 -22.28 1.60 -18.20
N ASP A 2 -23.43 2.30 -18.16
CA ASP A 2 -23.55 3.60 -17.50
C ASP A 2 -23.13 3.60 -16.03
N THR A 3 -23.44 2.51 -15.31
CA THR A 3 -23.00 2.31 -13.93
C THR A 3 -21.49 2.39 -13.78
N LEU A 4 -20.72 1.77 -14.67
CA LEU A 4 -19.24 1.71 -14.58
C LEU A 4 -18.60 3.08 -14.89
N LEU A 5 -19.22 3.85 -15.78
CA LEU A 5 -18.80 5.21 -16.11
C LEU A 5 -19.16 6.21 -15.01
N ALA A 6 -20.28 5.99 -14.31
CA ALA A 6 -20.80 6.84 -13.25
C ALA A 6 -20.13 6.66 -11.88
N ILE A 7 -19.29 5.62 -11.68
CA ILE A 7 -18.59 5.43 -10.40
C ILE A 7 -17.65 6.61 -10.15
N GLU A 8 -17.68 7.17 -8.94
CA GLU A 8 -16.76 8.21 -8.53
C GLU A 8 -15.32 7.66 -8.45
N ALA A 9 -14.36 8.45 -8.93
CA ALA A 9 -12.96 8.10 -8.83
C ALA A 9 -12.52 8.12 -7.36
N VAL A 10 -11.72 7.14 -6.95
CA VAL A 10 -11.12 7.14 -5.63
C VAL A 10 -9.83 7.94 -5.70
N HIS A 11 -9.80 9.10 -5.05
CA HIS A 11 -8.64 9.99 -5.05
C HIS A 11 -7.65 9.70 -3.93
N SER A 12 -8.13 9.17 -2.80
CA SER A 12 -7.32 8.89 -1.62
C SER A 12 -6.91 7.43 -1.54
N THR A 13 -5.61 7.18 -1.42
CA THR A 13 -5.02 5.86 -1.21
C THR A 13 -5.35 5.26 0.16
N GLN A 14 -5.77 6.10 1.11
CA GLN A 14 -6.18 5.66 2.45
C GLN A 14 -7.64 5.19 2.48
N ASN A 15 -8.43 5.49 1.44
CA ASN A 15 -9.82 5.05 1.36
C ASN A 15 -9.93 3.62 0.80
N LEU A 16 -9.41 2.64 1.54
CA LEU A 16 -9.45 1.23 1.15
C LEU A 16 -10.87 0.71 0.96
N ARG A 17 -11.84 1.20 1.75
CA ARG A 17 -13.25 0.84 1.61
C ARG A 17 -13.84 1.30 0.27
N GLY A 18 -13.51 2.53 -0.16
CA GLY A 18 -13.94 3.06 -1.45
C GLY A 18 -13.31 2.30 -2.62
N LEU A 19 -12.03 1.95 -2.50
CA LEU A 19 -11.34 1.10 -3.48
C LEU A 19 -11.93 -0.30 -3.58
N ARG A 20 -12.24 -0.94 -2.45
CA ARG A 20 -12.91 -2.26 -2.43
C ARG A 20 -14.28 -2.19 -3.09
N HIS A 21 -15.06 -1.15 -2.76
CA HIS A 21 -16.36 -0.95 -3.39
C HIS A 21 -16.28 -0.74 -4.92
N LEU A 22 -15.31 0.06 -5.38
CA LEU A 22 -15.04 0.24 -6.81
C LEU A 22 -14.71 -1.10 -7.47
N TYR A 23 -13.82 -1.89 -6.87
CA TYR A 23 -13.46 -3.22 -7.37
C TYR A 23 -14.67 -4.15 -7.46
N ASP A 24 -15.45 -4.28 -6.38
CA ASP A 24 -16.61 -5.18 -6.32
C ASP A 24 -17.67 -4.82 -7.38
N ILE A 25 -17.93 -3.53 -7.63
CA ILE A 25 -18.86 -3.10 -8.68
C ILE A 25 -18.34 -3.50 -10.07
N VAL A 26 -17.07 -3.23 -10.35
CA VAL A 26 -16.47 -3.52 -11.65
C VAL A 26 -16.46 -5.02 -11.91
N GLU A 27 -16.09 -5.80 -10.90
CA GLU A 27 -16.09 -7.26 -10.97
C GLU A 27 -17.50 -7.82 -11.21
N ALA A 28 -18.51 -7.32 -10.48
CA ALA A 28 -19.91 -7.72 -10.66
C ALA A 28 -20.42 -7.40 -12.08
N GLN A 29 -20.06 -6.23 -12.63
CA GLN A 29 -20.42 -5.86 -14.00
C GLN A 29 -19.76 -6.78 -15.04
N VAL A 30 -18.47 -7.11 -14.86
CA VAL A 30 -17.75 -8.02 -15.77
C VAL A 30 -18.38 -9.40 -15.75
N ARG A 31 -18.70 -9.93 -14.55
CA ARG A 31 -19.43 -11.21 -14.41
C ARG A 31 -20.80 -11.15 -15.09
N ALA A 32 -21.54 -10.05 -14.93
CA ALA A 32 -22.85 -9.86 -15.57
C ALA A 32 -22.75 -9.84 -17.11
N MET A 33 -21.75 -9.15 -17.68
CA MET A 33 -21.54 -9.12 -19.12
C MET A 33 -21.11 -10.46 -19.69
N LYS A 34 -20.25 -11.19 -18.96
CA LYS A 34 -19.87 -12.55 -19.31
C LYS A 34 -21.08 -13.49 -19.32
N ALA A 35 -21.98 -13.35 -18.35
CA ALA A 35 -23.24 -14.10 -18.30
C ALA A 35 -24.20 -13.77 -19.46
N LEU A 36 -24.16 -12.53 -19.97
CA LEU A 36 -24.89 -12.12 -21.18
C LEU A 36 -24.22 -12.59 -22.48
N GLY A 37 -23.10 -13.32 -22.41
CA GLY A 37 -22.38 -13.83 -23.57
C GLY A 37 -21.52 -12.77 -24.28
N VAL A 38 -21.29 -11.60 -23.67
CA VAL A 38 -20.39 -10.60 -24.22
C VAL A 38 -18.95 -10.94 -23.83
N PRO A 39 -18.04 -11.23 -24.79
CA PRO A 39 -16.69 -11.64 -24.47
C PRO A 39 -15.87 -10.43 -23.99
N LEU A 40 -14.96 -10.68 -23.05
CA LEU A 40 -14.09 -9.64 -22.48
C LEU A 40 -13.25 -8.94 -23.55
N GLN A 41 -12.88 -9.63 -24.62
CA GLN A 41 -12.12 -9.05 -25.74
C GLN A 41 -12.86 -7.92 -26.47
N SER A 42 -14.20 -7.87 -26.39
CA SER A 42 -14.98 -6.81 -27.02
C SER A 42 -15.00 -5.49 -26.24
N TYR A 43 -14.70 -5.52 -24.93
CA TYR A 43 -14.80 -4.33 -24.06
C TYR A 43 -13.61 -4.14 -23.11
N GLY A 44 -12.69 -5.09 -23.05
CA GLY A 44 -11.59 -5.15 -22.08
C GLY A 44 -10.68 -3.94 -22.16
N ALA A 45 -10.26 -3.53 -23.36
CA ALA A 45 -9.42 -2.35 -23.54
C ALA A 45 -10.09 -1.05 -23.04
N LEU A 46 -11.39 -0.89 -23.33
CA LEU A 46 -12.17 0.25 -22.84
C LEU A 46 -12.27 0.21 -21.32
N LEU A 47 -12.62 -0.93 -20.74
CA LEU A 47 -12.70 -1.08 -19.29
C LEU A 47 -11.36 -0.87 -18.60
N SER A 48 -10.24 -1.31 -19.17
CA SER A 48 -8.90 -1.05 -18.62
C SER A 48 -8.67 0.45 -18.49
N SER A 49 -8.96 1.22 -19.54
CA SER A 49 -8.77 2.67 -19.53
C SER A 49 -9.68 3.37 -18.49
N VAL A 50 -10.95 2.97 -18.43
CA VAL A 50 -11.93 3.53 -17.49
C VAL A 50 -11.55 3.18 -16.06
N PHE A 51 -11.25 1.92 -15.79
CA PHE A 51 -10.87 1.43 -14.47
C PHE A 51 -9.63 2.14 -13.96
N LEU A 52 -8.56 2.19 -14.76
CA LEU A 52 -7.34 2.91 -14.41
C LEU A 52 -7.59 4.40 -14.15
N SER A 53 -8.52 5.05 -14.86
CA SER A 53 -8.87 6.45 -14.62
C SER A 53 -9.52 6.69 -13.25
N LYS A 54 -10.20 5.68 -12.69
CA LYS A 54 -10.90 5.75 -11.40
C LYS A 54 -10.01 5.40 -10.20
N LEU A 55 -8.81 4.85 -10.45
CA LEU A 55 -7.88 4.47 -9.40
C LEU A 55 -6.96 5.63 -8.98
N PRO A 56 -6.57 5.71 -7.68
CA PRO A 56 -5.54 6.63 -7.21
C PRO A 56 -4.19 6.35 -7.88
N HIS A 57 -3.35 7.38 -8.00
CA HIS A 57 -2.05 7.27 -8.66
C HIS A 57 -1.15 6.15 -8.10
N ASP A 58 -1.14 5.95 -6.79
CA ASP A 58 -0.33 4.93 -6.12
C ASP A 58 -0.72 3.50 -6.52
N HIS A 59 -2.02 3.22 -6.68
CA HIS A 59 -2.50 1.93 -7.18
C HIS A 59 -2.12 1.73 -8.65
N ARG A 60 -2.23 2.78 -9.47
CA ARG A 60 -1.78 2.72 -10.88
C ARG A 60 -0.29 2.47 -10.99
N LEU A 61 0.51 3.06 -10.10
CA LEU A 61 1.95 2.84 -10.05
C LEU A 61 2.28 1.39 -9.70
N GLN A 62 1.54 0.80 -8.75
CA GLN A 62 1.72 -0.61 -8.41
C GLN A 62 1.36 -1.53 -9.58
N ILE A 63 0.23 -1.29 -10.24
CA ILE A 63 -0.16 -2.02 -11.45
C ILE A 63 0.91 -1.90 -12.54
N ALA A 64 1.44 -0.69 -12.77
CA ALA A 64 2.48 -0.44 -13.77
C ALA A 64 3.79 -1.19 -13.45
N ARG A 65 4.14 -1.34 -12.16
CA ARG A 65 5.32 -2.11 -11.74
C ARG A 65 5.15 -3.59 -12.04
N GLU A 66 4.00 -4.15 -11.69
CA GLU A 66 3.69 -5.56 -11.96
C GLU A 66 3.57 -5.84 -13.47
N SER A 67 3.17 -4.84 -14.25
CA SER A 67 2.98 -4.97 -15.70
C SER A 67 4.22 -4.75 -16.55
N SER A 68 5.30 -4.20 -15.98
CA SER A 68 6.50 -3.84 -16.75
C SER A 68 7.22 -5.04 -17.39
N GLY A 69 6.80 -6.28 -17.07
CA GLY A 69 7.35 -7.52 -17.64
C GLY A 69 6.44 -8.25 -18.64
N SER A 70 5.26 -7.72 -18.98
CA SER A 70 4.30 -8.36 -19.90
C SER A 70 3.79 -7.36 -20.93
N ASP A 71 3.90 -7.70 -22.22
CA ASP A 71 3.50 -6.84 -23.33
C ASP A 71 1.97 -6.70 -23.49
N GLU A 72 1.17 -7.58 -22.86
CA GLU A 72 -0.29 -7.55 -22.92
C GLU A 72 -0.90 -7.62 -21.52
N LEU A 73 -1.24 -6.45 -20.97
CA LEU A 73 -2.14 -6.37 -19.82
C LEU A 73 -3.58 -6.52 -20.29
N ASP A 74 -4.09 -7.73 -20.24
CA ASP A 74 -5.53 -7.96 -20.36
C ASP A 74 -6.28 -7.47 -19.09
N PHE A 75 -7.60 -7.33 -19.23
CA PHE A 75 -8.42 -6.79 -18.15
C PHE A 75 -8.60 -7.79 -16.99
N GLU A 76 -8.55 -9.09 -17.27
CA GLU A 76 -8.59 -10.14 -16.24
C GLU A 76 -7.36 -10.03 -15.33
N ARG A 77 -6.16 -9.90 -15.91
CA ARG A 77 -4.92 -9.71 -15.16
C ARG A 77 -4.90 -8.40 -14.38
N LEU A 78 -5.47 -7.34 -14.96
CA LEU A 78 -5.61 -6.05 -14.27
C LEU A 78 -6.45 -6.18 -12.99
N LEU A 79 -7.56 -6.91 -13.04
CA LEU A 79 -8.39 -7.18 -11.86
C LEU A 79 -7.64 -8.03 -10.84
N GLU A 80 -6.95 -9.09 -11.25
CA GLU A 80 -6.16 -9.93 -10.34
C GLU A 80 -5.10 -9.13 -9.57
N ILE A 81 -4.28 -8.34 -10.27
CA ILE A 81 -3.23 -7.52 -9.64
C ILE A 81 -3.85 -6.54 -8.64
N THR A 82 -4.99 -5.93 -9.00
CA THR A 82 -5.68 -4.97 -8.15
C THR A 82 -6.23 -5.63 -6.89
N GLU A 83 -6.79 -6.85 -6.99
CA GLU A 83 -7.27 -7.60 -5.83
C GLU A 83 -6.14 -7.94 -4.86
N ILE A 84 -5.03 -8.44 -5.38
CA ILE A 84 -3.85 -8.80 -4.56
C ILE A 84 -3.30 -7.57 -3.83
N ASP A 85 -3.16 -6.43 -4.53
CA ASP A 85 -2.70 -5.18 -3.93
C ASP A 85 -3.70 -4.67 -2.86
N LEU A 86 -5.01 -4.75 -3.11
CA LEU A 86 -6.01 -4.36 -2.13
C LEU A 86 -5.96 -5.23 -0.88
N GLU A 87 -5.91 -6.55 -1.02
CA GLU A 87 -5.80 -7.45 0.11
C GLU A 87 -4.52 -7.20 0.93
N ALA A 88 -3.39 -6.97 0.26
CA ALA A 88 -2.12 -6.68 0.93
C ALA A 88 -2.21 -5.40 1.77
N ARG A 89 -2.82 -4.34 1.21
CA ARG A 89 -3.04 -3.07 1.92
C ARG A 89 -4.02 -3.21 3.07
N GLU A 90 -5.10 -3.96 2.89
CA GLU A 90 -6.06 -4.24 3.96
C GLU A 90 -5.39 -4.96 5.13
N LYS A 91 -4.65 -6.04 4.84
CA LYS A 91 -3.87 -6.80 5.85
C LYS A 91 -2.85 -5.91 6.57
N ALA A 92 -2.13 -5.06 5.84
CA ALA A 92 -1.17 -4.12 6.41
C ALA A 92 -1.86 -3.05 7.29
N ASN A 93 -3.06 -2.61 6.92
CA ASN A 93 -3.82 -1.63 7.69
C ASN A 93 -4.39 -2.22 8.99
N PHE A 94 -4.75 -3.50 9.02
CA PHE A 94 -5.16 -4.20 10.25
C PHE A 94 -3.98 -4.43 11.22
N ALA A 95 -2.75 -4.52 10.72
CA ALA A 95 -1.56 -4.76 11.55
C ALA A 95 -1.07 -3.50 12.33
N MET A 96 -1.65 -2.33 12.07
CA MET A 96 -1.28 -1.09 12.75
C MET A 96 -2.12 -0.91 14.03
N PRO A 97 -1.52 -0.90 15.24
CA PRO A 97 -2.25 -0.49 16.44
C PRO A 97 -2.76 0.94 16.27
N PRO A 98 -3.90 1.30 16.90
CA PRO A 98 -4.46 2.64 16.78
C PRO A 98 -3.40 3.68 17.14
N LYS A 99 -3.27 4.73 16.31
CA LYS A 99 -2.37 5.86 16.55
C LYS A 99 -2.77 6.56 17.87
N THR A 100 -2.30 6.05 18.99
CA THR A 100 -2.25 6.81 20.24
C THR A 100 -1.41 8.04 19.96
N LYS A 101 -1.99 9.23 20.19
CA LYS A 101 -1.31 10.51 19.98
C LYS A 101 0.10 10.44 20.57
N PRO A 102 1.17 10.65 19.78
CA PRO A 102 2.52 10.60 20.31
C PRO A 102 2.66 11.73 21.33
N LYS A 103 2.96 11.37 22.58
CA LYS A 103 3.51 12.34 23.54
C LYS A 103 4.80 12.88 22.92
N PRO A 104 5.10 14.19 23.04
CA PRO A 104 6.36 14.72 22.53
C PRO A 104 7.50 14.18 23.39
N SER A 105 8.14 13.09 22.96
CA SER A 105 9.47 12.72 23.46
C SER A 105 10.50 13.20 22.46
N HIS A 106 11.14 14.31 22.78
CA HIS A 106 12.41 14.65 22.17
C HIS A 106 13.42 13.56 22.53
N SER A 107 13.90 12.81 21.53
CA SER A 107 15.32 12.75 21.20
C SER A 107 15.57 11.66 20.17
N THR A 108 16.03 12.10 19.01
CA THR A 108 16.68 11.35 17.94
C THR A 108 17.77 10.40 18.45
N GLY A 109 17.82 9.18 17.90
CA GLY A 109 18.99 8.29 17.98
C GLY A 109 18.64 6.81 18.23
N HIS A 110 18.44 6.08 17.14
CA HIS A 110 18.61 4.62 16.96
C HIS A 110 17.99 3.65 17.98
N SER A 111 16.94 2.97 17.52
CA SER A 111 16.30 1.81 18.13
C SER A 111 17.31 0.75 18.60
N LEU A 112 17.51 0.65 19.91
CA LEU A 112 18.08 -0.52 20.59
C LEU A 112 16.96 -1.17 21.43
N PRO A 113 16.90 -2.52 21.53
CA PRO A 113 15.91 -3.18 22.37
C PRO A 113 16.13 -2.74 23.82
N SER A 114 15.13 -2.09 24.39
CA SER A 114 15.08 -1.68 25.79
C SER A 114 14.95 -2.91 26.68
N THR A 115 16.06 -3.61 26.92
CA THR A 115 16.24 -4.25 28.22
C THR A 115 16.65 -3.12 29.16
N GLY A 116 15.86 -2.89 30.21
CA GLY A 116 15.94 -1.73 31.11
C GLY A 116 17.19 -1.64 31.98
N GLY A 117 18.37 -1.96 31.43
CA GLY A 117 19.67 -1.79 32.06
C GLY A 117 20.44 -0.58 31.47
N PRO A 118 21.42 -0.05 32.21
CA PRO A 118 22.29 1.00 31.71
C PRO A 118 23.03 0.54 30.44
N VAL A 119 22.83 1.23 29.31
CA VAL A 119 23.49 0.89 28.04
C VAL A 119 24.98 1.21 28.16
N PRO A 120 25.88 0.25 27.86
CA PRO A 120 27.31 0.52 27.88
C PRO A 120 27.69 1.54 26.79
N CYS A 121 28.64 2.41 27.11
CA CYS A 121 29.17 3.40 26.16
C CYS A 121 29.64 2.75 24.86
N CYS A 122 29.22 3.26 23.69
CA CYS A 122 29.51 2.67 22.39
C CYS A 122 31.01 2.70 22.00
N TYR A 123 31.82 3.53 22.65
CA TYR A 123 33.26 3.62 22.38
C TYR A 123 34.09 2.67 23.23
N CYS A 124 33.91 2.71 24.55
CA CYS A 124 34.75 1.93 25.47
C CYS A 124 34.09 0.63 25.94
N GLN A 125 32.79 0.46 25.69
CA GLN A 125 31.96 -0.66 26.15
C GLN A 125 32.03 -0.89 27.68
N GLN A 126 32.52 0.11 28.42
CA GLN A 126 32.88 0.02 29.83
C GLN A 126 32.28 1.22 30.55
N GLY A 127 31.11 1.00 31.16
CA GLY A 127 30.39 1.99 31.93
C GLY A 127 29.19 2.61 31.18
N ALA A 128 28.26 3.14 31.97
CA ALA A 128 27.04 3.77 31.50
C ALA A 128 27.19 5.29 31.50
N HIS A 129 27.99 5.80 30.56
CA HIS A 129 28.17 7.23 30.34
C HIS A 129 27.87 7.56 28.88
N ALA A 130 27.54 8.83 28.62
CA ALA A 130 27.31 9.29 27.26
C ALA A 130 28.60 9.21 26.44
N PRO A 131 28.54 8.87 25.14
CA PRO A 131 29.73 8.75 24.30
C PRO A 131 30.62 10.01 24.25
N VAL A 132 30.02 11.19 24.45
CA VAL A 132 30.70 12.50 24.50
C VAL A 132 31.57 12.69 25.75
N GLU A 133 31.30 11.95 26.83
CA GLU A 133 32.01 12.02 28.10
C GLU A 133 33.03 10.88 28.26
N CYS A 134 33.30 10.14 27.17
CA CYS A 134 34.18 8.98 27.19
C CYS A 134 35.66 9.41 27.25
N GLY A 135 36.23 9.43 28.47
CA GLY A 135 37.65 9.73 28.68
C GLY A 135 38.65 8.74 28.06
N LYS A 136 38.19 7.65 27.43
CA LYS A 136 39.05 6.72 26.66
C LYS A 136 39.21 7.12 25.20
N VAL A 137 38.33 7.95 24.66
CA VAL A 137 38.47 8.50 23.31
C VAL A 137 39.00 9.92 23.46
N VAL A 138 40.32 10.03 23.58
CA VAL A 138 41.02 11.31 23.48
C VAL A 138 41.18 11.58 21.98
N THR A 139 40.59 12.66 21.47
CA THR A 139 40.93 13.22 20.16
C THR A 139 42.37 13.73 20.16
#